data_AF-A0A5P8Z5N5-F1
#
_entry.id   AF-A0A5P8Z5N5-F1
#
_cell.length_a   1.000
_cell.length_b   1.000
_cell.length_c   1.000
_cell.angle_alpha   90.00
_cell.angle_beta   90.00
_cell.angle_gamma   90.00
#
_symmetry.space_group_name_H-M   'P 1'
#
loop_
_entity.id
_entity.type
_entity.pdbx_description
1 polymer ?
#
loop_
_entity_poly.entity_id
_entity_poly.type
_entity_poly.pdbx_seq_one_letter_code
_entity_poly.pdbx_strand_id
1 'polypeptide(L)'
;MATKKKIPPDPLIQLADAVLANGKKTLEEIRAAMIETLRPESAFEMRRAQEIAGLEVELEQHQRMHDAYLVAKAQELAAGLFAQGVFKIIARDTHPDAHAKARALFAEDAETRDAALDALWKLGVTQVELLARAHQALAEPLAQHQNRISGLMKRRRELFDDYETLRVSAARSTRHG
;
A
#
# COMPACT_ATOMS: atom_id res chain seq x y z
N MET A 1 -22.75 14.27 -25.08
CA MET A 1 -21.76 14.04 -24.01
C MET A 1 -21.70 12.54 -23.74
N ALA A 2 -20.67 11.86 -24.22
CA ALA A 2 -20.52 10.42 -24.02
C ALA A 2 -20.14 10.15 -22.56
N THR A 3 -21.05 9.53 -21.82
CA THR A 3 -20.79 9.00 -20.49
C THR A 3 -19.71 7.94 -20.61
N LYS A 4 -18.50 8.23 -20.11
CA LYS A 4 -17.46 7.21 -19.89
C LYS A 4 -18.06 6.15 -18.98
N LYS A 5 -18.52 5.01 -19.54
CA LYS A 5 -18.84 3.81 -18.77
C LYS A 5 -17.59 3.52 -17.94
N LYS A 6 -17.67 3.68 -16.62
CA LYS A 6 -16.67 3.11 -15.71
C LYS A 6 -16.67 1.61 -15.99
N ILE A 7 -15.62 1.13 -16.65
CA ILE A 7 -15.39 -0.30 -16.79
C ILE A 7 -15.33 -0.84 -15.36
N PRO A 8 -16.20 -1.79 -14.97
CA PRO A 8 -16.13 -2.37 -13.64
C PRO A 8 -14.72 -2.95 -13.44
N PRO A 9 -14.13 -2.82 -12.23
CA PRO A 9 -12.81 -3.37 -11.99
C PRO A 9 -12.84 -4.88 -12.26
N ASP A 10 -11.81 -5.40 -12.93
CA ASP A 10 -11.65 -6.83 -13.20
C ASP A 10 -11.87 -7.64 -11.90
N PRO A 11 -12.76 -8.65 -11.90
CA PRO A 11 -13.06 -9.45 -10.71
C PRO A 11 -11.83 -10.12 -10.10
N LEU A 12 -10.81 -10.47 -10.89
CA LEU A 12 -9.57 -11.04 -10.39
C LEU A 12 -8.73 -10.00 -9.64
N ILE A 13 -8.71 -8.76 -10.14
CA ILE A 13 -8.09 -7.62 -9.45
C ILE A 13 -8.79 -7.33 -8.12
N GLN A 14 -10.12 -7.34 -8.09
CA GLN A 14 -10.88 -7.14 -6.84
C GLN A 14 -10.61 -8.23 -5.81
N LEU A 15 -10.52 -9.49 -6.26
CA LEU A 15 -10.24 -10.62 -5.39
C LEU A 15 -8.82 -10.56 -4.83
N ALA A 16 -7.85 -10.19 -5.67
CA ALA A 16 -6.47 -9.96 -5.24
C ALA A 16 -6.37 -8.78 -4.24
N ASP A 17 -7.10 -7.69 -4.46
CA ASP A 17 -7.16 -6.57 -3.52
C ASP A 17 -7.75 -7.02 -2.16
N ALA A 18 -8.77 -7.87 -2.17
CA ALA A 18 -9.35 -8.46 -0.95
C ALA A 18 -8.37 -9.39 -0.22
N VAL A 19 -7.53 -10.12 -0.96
CA VAL A 19 -6.45 -10.94 -0.38
C VAL A 19 -5.44 -10.04 0.33
N LEU A 20 -5.10 -8.87 -0.21
CA LEU A 20 -4.12 -7.96 0.37
C LEU A 20 -4.68 -7.11 1.53
N ALA A 21 -5.99 -6.83 1.56
CA ALA A 21 -6.62 -5.98 2.56
C ALA A 21 -6.53 -6.52 4.02
N ASN A 22 -6.24 -7.81 4.21
CA ASN A 22 -6.18 -8.46 5.52
C ASN A 22 -4.77 -8.41 6.13
N GLY A 23 -4.35 -7.24 6.62
CA GLY A 23 -3.25 -7.07 7.58
C GLY A 23 -1.86 -7.58 7.13
N LYS A 24 -0.91 -7.64 8.07
CA LYS A 24 0.54 -7.89 7.88
C LYS A 24 0.89 -9.30 7.34
N LYS A 25 0.37 -9.67 6.17
CA LYS A 25 0.80 -10.89 5.48
C LYS A 25 2.29 -10.79 5.17
N THR A 26 3.00 -11.86 5.44
CA THR A 26 4.36 -12.05 4.93
C THR A 26 4.33 -12.12 3.40
N LEU A 27 5.46 -11.83 2.77
CA LEU A 27 5.55 -11.86 1.31
C LEU A 27 5.27 -13.27 0.74
N GLU A 28 5.63 -14.33 1.47
CA GLU A 28 5.32 -15.70 1.09
C GLU A 28 3.82 -16.03 1.24
N GLU A 29 3.14 -15.50 2.26
CA GLU A 29 1.69 -15.64 2.39
C GLU A 29 0.94 -14.92 1.27
N ILE A 30 1.43 -13.75 0.82
CA ILE A 30 0.88 -13.06 -0.35
C ILE A 30 1.05 -13.95 -1.58
N ARG A 31 2.25 -14.48 -1.82
CA ARG A 31 2.52 -15.36 -2.95
C ARG A 31 1.61 -16.60 -2.95
N ALA A 32 1.50 -17.27 -1.81
CA ALA A 32 0.67 -18.47 -1.65
C ALA A 32 -0.81 -18.16 -1.87
N ALA A 33 -1.33 -17.10 -1.24
CA ALA A 33 -2.72 -16.69 -1.38
C ALA A 33 -3.06 -16.30 -2.84
N MET A 34 -2.12 -15.68 -3.57
CA MET A 34 -2.31 -15.37 -4.99
C MET A 34 -2.44 -16.63 -5.85
N ILE A 35 -1.59 -17.63 -5.64
CA ILE A 35 -1.68 -18.89 -6.39
C ILE A 35 -2.98 -19.63 -6.04
N GLU A 36 -3.34 -19.69 -4.76
CA GLU A 36 -4.60 -20.29 -4.29
C GLU A 36 -5.83 -19.59 -4.89
N THR A 37 -5.78 -18.26 -5.02
CA THR A 37 -6.85 -17.45 -5.60
C THR A 37 -7.01 -17.70 -7.09
N LEU A 38 -5.90 -17.76 -7.82
CA LEU A 38 -5.91 -17.94 -9.26
C LEU A 38 -6.31 -19.37 -9.67
N ARG A 39 -6.01 -20.37 -8.84
CA ARG A 39 -6.29 -21.81 -9.07
C ARG A 39 -5.84 -22.27 -10.47
N PRO A 40 -4.54 -22.18 -10.80
CA PRO A 40 -4.04 -22.60 -12.10
C PRO A 40 -4.25 -24.10 -12.33
N GLU A 41 -4.83 -24.47 -13.47
CA GLU A 41 -5.13 -25.87 -13.83
C GLU A 41 -4.10 -26.48 -14.79
N SER A 42 -3.27 -25.63 -15.43
CA SER A 42 -2.24 -26.04 -16.38
C SER A 42 -0.85 -25.52 -16.00
N ALA A 43 0.21 -26.10 -16.56
CA ALA A 43 1.58 -25.63 -16.35
C ALA A 43 1.80 -24.19 -16.85
N PHE A 44 1.12 -23.80 -17.93
CA PHE A 44 1.15 -22.43 -18.45
C PHE A 44 0.44 -21.45 -17.52
N GLU A 45 -0.74 -21.82 -17.01
CA GLU A 45 -1.45 -21.04 -16.00
C GLU A 45 -0.64 -20.92 -14.70
N MET A 46 0.01 -22.00 -14.26
CA MET A 46 0.85 -22.00 -13.06
C MET A 46 1.99 -21.00 -13.21
N ARG A 47 2.66 -21.00 -14.37
CA ARG A 47 3.73 -20.03 -14.65
C ARG A 47 3.21 -18.59 -14.62
N ARG A 48 2.06 -18.30 -15.24
CA ARG A 48 1.46 -16.96 -15.16
C ARG A 48 1.07 -16.59 -13.74
N ALA A 49 0.47 -17.51 -12.99
CA ALA A 49 0.07 -17.29 -11.60
C ALA A 49 1.29 -16.98 -10.70
N GLN A 50 2.43 -17.64 -10.91
CA GLN A 50 3.68 -17.32 -10.22
C GLN A 50 4.21 -15.93 -10.57
N GLU A 51 4.11 -15.51 -11.83
CA GLU A 51 4.52 -14.16 -12.25
C GLU A 51 3.61 -13.07 -11.66
N ILE A 52 2.29 -13.30 -11.64
CA ILE A 52 1.34 -12.42 -10.97
C ILE A 52 1.67 -12.35 -9.48
N ALA A 53 1.85 -13.50 -8.82
CA ALA A 53 2.17 -13.54 -7.39
C ALA A 53 3.50 -12.84 -7.05
N GLY A 54 4.51 -12.96 -7.90
CA GLY A 54 5.76 -12.21 -7.77
C GLY A 54 5.57 -10.70 -7.92
N LEU A 55 4.73 -10.27 -8.87
CA LEU A 55 4.40 -8.86 -9.06
C LEU A 55 3.68 -8.27 -7.85
N GLU A 56 2.70 -8.99 -7.28
CA GLU A 56 1.96 -8.52 -6.09
C GLU A 56 2.88 -8.35 -4.88
N VAL A 57 3.81 -9.28 -4.69
CA VAL A 57 4.84 -9.18 -3.63
C VAL A 57 5.69 -7.91 -3.79
N GLU A 58 6.12 -7.62 -5.02
CA GLU A 58 6.92 -6.43 -5.29
C GLU A 58 6.11 -5.14 -5.10
N LEU A 59 4.85 -5.14 -5.53
CA LEU A 59 3.93 -4.02 -5.36
C LEU A 59 3.72 -3.70 -3.88
N GLU A 60 3.41 -4.72 -3.08
CA GLU A 60 3.24 -4.61 -1.63
C GLU A 60 4.53 -4.10 -0.96
N GLN A 61 5.69 -4.61 -1.36
CA GLN A 61 6.97 -4.17 -0.80
C GLN A 61 7.18 -2.67 -1.01
N HIS A 62 6.92 -2.17 -2.22
CA HIS A 62 7.07 -0.74 -2.50
C HIS A 62 6.03 0.12 -1.78
N GLN A 63 4.80 -0.36 -1.62
CA GLN A 63 3.78 0.32 -0.82
C GLN A 63 4.19 0.41 0.65
N ARG A 64 4.65 -0.71 1.24
CA ARG A 64 5.15 -0.72 2.63
C ARG A 64 6.33 0.21 2.83
N MET A 65 7.28 0.25 1.90
CA MET A 65 8.42 1.17 1.96
C MET A 65 7.96 2.63 1.87
N HIS A 66 7.08 2.94 0.90
CA HIS A 66 6.50 4.27 0.74
C HIS A 66 5.82 4.75 2.04
N ASP A 67 4.96 3.92 2.61
CA ASP A 67 4.19 4.27 3.81
C ASP A 67 5.09 4.36 5.04
N ALA A 68 6.09 3.48 5.17
CA ALA A 68 7.06 3.54 6.25
C ALA A 68 7.87 4.86 6.22
N TYR A 69 8.31 5.31 5.04
CA TYR A 69 9.00 6.60 4.91
C TYR A 69 8.08 7.76 5.27
N LEU A 70 6.83 7.73 4.78
CA LEU A 70 5.86 8.78 5.06
C LEU A 70 5.54 8.88 6.56
N VAL A 71 5.29 7.74 7.21
CA VAL A 71 5.02 7.67 8.66
C VAL A 71 6.24 8.13 9.45
N ALA A 72 7.45 7.67 9.10
CA ALA A 72 8.67 8.09 9.79
C ALA A 72 8.84 9.62 9.70
N LYS A 73 8.62 10.20 8.52
CA LYS A 73 8.72 11.65 8.36
C LYS A 73 7.64 12.43 9.10
N ALA A 74 6.42 11.92 9.09
CA ALA A 74 5.33 12.50 9.86
C ALA A 74 5.64 12.49 11.37
N GLN A 75 6.22 11.41 11.88
CA GLN A 75 6.66 11.33 13.28
C GLN A 75 7.77 12.34 13.60
N GLU A 76 8.77 12.50 12.72
CA GLU A 76 9.82 13.52 12.90
C GLU A 76 9.24 14.94 13.00
N LEU A 77 8.33 15.28 12.09
CA LEU A 77 7.69 16.59 12.04
C LEU A 77 6.75 16.83 13.23
N ALA A 78 5.98 15.81 13.62
CA ALA A 78 5.09 15.87 14.77
C ALA A 78 5.84 16.02 16.09
N ALA A 79 7.03 15.42 16.23
CA ALA A 79 7.85 15.60 17.42
C ALA A 79 8.22 17.08 17.63
N GLY A 80 8.62 17.79 16.57
CA GLY A 80 8.83 19.24 16.60
C GLY A 80 7.60 20.01 17.05
N LEU A 81 6.45 19.65 16.48
CA LEU A 81 5.19 20.29 16.79
C LEU A 81 4.80 20.10 18.25
N PHE A 82 4.97 18.88 18.80
CA PHE A 82 4.69 18.61 20.22
C PHE A 82 5.66 19.28 21.19
N ALA A 83 6.94 19.44 20.81
CA ALA A 83 7.94 20.03 21.69
C ALA A 83 7.96 21.57 21.64
N GLN A 84 7.77 22.15 20.46
CA GLN A 84 8.06 23.55 20.18
C GLN A 84 6.89 24.29 19.49
N GLY A 85 5.78 23.61 19.19
CA GLY A 85 4.64 24.20 18.50
C GLY A 85 4.87 24.50 17.02
N VAL A 86 5.97 24.00 16.43
CA VAL A 86 6.35 24.26 15.03
C VAL A 86 6.80 22.98 14.32
N PHE A 87 6.58 22.89 13.01
CA PHE A 87 7.10 21.79 12.20
C PHE A 87 8.61 21.89 12.04
N LYS A 88 9.34 21.17 12.88
CA LYS A 88 10.80 21.15 12.87
C LYS A 88 11.32 19.78 13.29
N ILE A 89 12.38 19.32 12.62
CA ILE A 89 13.06 18.09 13.05
C ILE A 89 13.87 18.42 14.30
N ILE A 90 13.63 17.66 15.37
CA ILE A 90 14.30 17.82 16.66
C ILE A 90 14.98 16.51 17.07
N ALA A 91 16.08 16.63 17.81
CA ALA A 91 16.83 15.48 18.28
C ALA A 91 16.02 14.66 19.31
N ARG A 92 16.08 13.33 19.19
CA ARG A 92 15.25 12.41 19.99
C ARG A 92 15.67 12.31 21.45
N ASP A 93 16.97 12.37 21.69
CA ASP A 93 17.58 12.40 23.02
C ASP A 93 17.17 13.63 23.84
N THR A 94 16.99 14.76 23.16
CA THR A 94 16.66 16.05 23.80
C THR A 94 15.16 16.15 24.13
N HIS A 95 14.30 15.51 23.34
CA HIS A 95 12.84 15.59 23.51
C HIS A 95 12.16 14.21 23.44
N PRO A 96 12.49 13.26 24.32
CA PRO A 96 11.99 11.88 24.25
C PRO A 96 10.46 11.80 24.32
N ASP A 97 9.82 12.64 25.15
CA ASP A 97 8.36 12.66 25.33
C ASP A 97 7.63 13.11 24.07
N ALA A 98 8.18 14.09 23.35
CA ALA A 98 7.60 14.59 22.10
C ALA A 98 7.68 13.52 21.00
N HIS A 99 8.80 12.80 20.94
CA HIS A 99 8.97 11.65 20.04
C HIS A 99 8.03 10.50 20.39
N ALA A 100 7.76 10.26 21.68
CA ALA A 100 6.80 9.25 22.12
C ALA A 100 5.37 9.62 21.69
N LYS A 101 4.94 10.87 21.88
CA LYS A 101 3.64 11.37 21.40
C LYS A 101 3.52 11.30 19.88
N ALA A 102 4.59 11.64 19.16
CA ALA A 102 4.62 11.54 17.71
C ALA A 102 4.42 10.10 17.21
N ARG A 103 5.01 9.11 17.88
CA ARG A 103 4.78 7.69 17.57
C ARG A 103 3.36 7.25 17.84
N ALA A 104 2.77 7.72 18.94
CA ALA A 104 1.41 7.37 19.34
C ALA A 104 0.37 7.72 18.25
N LEU A 105 0.61 8.74 17.40
CA LEU A 105 -0.25 9.09 16.26
C LEU A 105 -0.44 7.94 15.24
N PHE A 106 0.45 6.96 15.23
CA PHE A 106 0.43 5.81 14.33
C PHE A 106 0.43 4.48 15.09
N ALA A 107 0.07 4.51 16.38
CA ALA A 107 -0.10 3.30 17.16
C ALA A 107 -1.22 2.43 16.55
N GLU A 108 -1.06 1.12 16.62
CA GLU A 108 -2.10 0.16 16.23
C GLU A 108 -3.29 0.27 17.18
N ASP A 109 -3.00 0.43 18.47
CA ASP A 109 -3.98 0.68 19.52
C ASP A 109 -4.76 1.98 19.27
N ALA A 110 -6.09 1.84 19.20
CA ALA A 110 -6.98 2.94 18.83
C ALA A 110 -7.05 4.02 19.92
N GLU A 111 -7.11 3.62 21.20
CA GLU A 111 -7.19 4.58 22.31
C GLU A 111 -5.93 5.45 22.39
N THR A 112 -4.75 4.83 22.28
CA THR A 112 -3.46 5.53 22.23
C THR A 112 -3.39 6.49 21.05
N ARG A 113 -3.86 6.04 19.88
CA ARG A 113 -3.87 6.85 18.65
C ARG A 113 -4.81 8.03 18.75
N ASP A 114 -6.04 7.82 19.21
CA ASP A 114 -7.07 8.85 19.32
C ASP A 114 -6.65 9.93 20.34
N ALA A 115 -6.07 9.53 21.48
CA ALA A 115 -5.52 10.48 22.44
C ALA A 115 -4.39 11.35 21.85
N ALA A 116 -3.54 10.77 20.98
CA ALA A 116 -2.50 11.52 20.29
C ALA A 116 -3.07 12.44 19.20
N LEU A 117 -4.10 12.00 18.48
CA LEU A 117 -4.81 12.81 17.49
C LEU A 117 -5.52 14.01 18.14
N ASP A 118 -6.13 13.82 19.30
CA ASP A 118 -6.72 14.91 20.10
C ASP A 118 -5.65 15.92 20.54
N ALA A 119 -4.47 15.44 20.95
CA ALA A 119 -3.35 16.32 21.29
C ALA A 119 -2.86 17.11 20.07
N LEU A 120 -2.82 16.51 18.88
CA LEU A 120 -2.48 17.18 17.63
C LEU A 120 -3.53 18.23 17.25
N TRP A 121 -4.81 17.90 17.40
CA TRP A 121 -5.92 18.80 17.11
C TRP A 121 -5.93 20.03 18.03
N LYS A 122 -5.58 19.86 19.32
CA LYS A 122 -5.38 20.98 20.26
C LYS A 122 -4.27 21.94 19.86
N LEU A 123 -3.33 21.50 19.02
CA LEU A 123 -2.29 22.34 18.41
C LEU A 123 -2.74 22.99 17.09
N GLY A 124 -4.00 22.81 16.69
CA GLY A 124 -4.59 23.38 15.49
C GLY A 124 -4.19 22.66 14.20
N VAL A 125 -3.63 21.45 14.29
CA VAL A 125 -3.15 20.67 13.14
C VAL A 125 -3.95 19.38 13.03
N THR A 126 -4.25 18.96 11.79
CA THR A 126 -4.87 17.66 11.53
C THR A 126 -3.83 16.63 11.08
N GLN A 127 -4.14 15.33 11.25
CA GLN A 127 -3.26 14.26 10.76
C GLN A 127 -3.05 14.32 9.24
N VAL A 128 -4.09 14.67 8.49
CA VAL A 128 -4.02 14.82 7.04
C VAL A 128 -3.02 15.92 6.65
N GLU A 129 -3.04 17.05 7.35
CA GLU A 129 -2.13 18.17 7.11
C GLU A 129 -0.68 17.81 7.46
N LEU A 130 -0.47 17.07 8.56
CA LEU A 130 0.83 16.52 8.93
C LEU A 130 1.37 15.58 7.84
N LEU A 131 0.55 14.64 7.36
CA LEU A 131 0.92 13.72 6.28
C LEU A 131 1.18 14.44 4.96
N ALA A 132 0.40 15.47 4.62
CA ALA A 132 0.64 16.29 3.44
C ALA A 132 2.01 16.99 3.49
N ARG A 133 2.38 17.55 4.64
CA ARG A 133 3.71 18.14 4.83
C ARG A 133 4.83 17.10 4.78
N ALA A 134 4.61 15.93 5.37
CA ALA A 134 5.57 14.83 5.29
C ALA A 134 5.78 14.36 3.84
N HIS A 135 4.71 14.27 3.05
CA HIS A 135 4.76 13.94 1.63
C HIS A 135 5.51 14.99 0.83
N GLN A 136 5.23 16.28 1.04
CA GLN A 136 5.96 17.39 0.41
C GLN A 136 7.46 17.35 0.72
N ALA A 137 7.81 17.07 1.98
CA ALA A 137 9.21 16.97 2.41
C ALA A 137 9.95 15.74 1.82
N LEU A 138 9.21 14.71 1.40
CA LEU A 138 9.76 13.49 0.80
C LEU A 138 9.43 13.35 -0.69
N ALA A 139 8.97 14.40 -1.36
CA ALA A 139 8.46 14.30 -2.71
C ALA A 139 9.45 13.62 -3.69
N GLU A 140 10.73 13.98 -3.61
CA GLU A 140 11.77 13.39 -4.45
C GLU A 140 12.12 11.94 -4.04
N PRO A 141 12.42 11.62 -2.76
CA PRO A 141 12.62 10.23 -2.34
C PRO A 141 11.43 9.29 -2.63
N LEU A 142 10.20 9.76 -2.47
CA LEU A 142 9.00 8.95 -2.72
C LEU A 142 8.70 8.80 -4.20
N ALA A 143 9.17 9.71 -5.06
CA ALA A 143 8.90 9.66 -6.50
C ALA A 143 9.37 8.32 -7.12
N GLN A 144 10.52 7.79 -6.67
CA GLN A 144 11.01 6.49 -7.15
C GLN A 144 10.02 5.37 -6.84
N HIS A 145 9.51 5.30 -5.61
CA HIS A 145 8.52 4.30 -5.20
C HIS A 145 7.17 4.51 -5.90
N GLN A 146 6.70 5.75 -6.03
CA GLN A 146 5.45 6.07 -6.71
C GLN A 146 5.49 5.69 -8.20
N ASN A 147 6.61 5.97 -8.87
CA ASN A 147 6.83 5.58 -10.26
C ASN A 147 6.86 4.06 -10.41
N ARG A 148 7.54 3.36 -9.48
CA ARG A 148 7.61 1.89 -9.51
C ARG A 148 6.25 1.26 -9.24
N ILE A 149 5.51 1.73 -8.24
CA ILE A 149 4.12 1.32 -7.95
C ILE A 149 3.25 1.52 -9.19
N SER A 150 3.31 2.70 -9.81
CA SER A 150 2.51 3.00 -11.02
C SER A 150 2.83 2.04 -12.17
N GLY A 151 4.12 1.76 -12.40
CA GLY A 151 4.57 0.80 -13.40
C GLY A 151 4.10 -0.63 -13.11
N LEU A 152 4.22 -1.07 -11.85
CA LEU A 152 3.75 -2.38 -11.39
C LEU A 152 2.23 -2.51 -11.51
N MET A 153 1.46 -1.48 -11.15
CA MET A 153 0.00 -1.48 -11.31
C MET A 153 -0.45 -1.57 -12.77
N LYS A 154 0.30 -0.92 -13.70
CA LYS A 154 0.03 -1.09 -15.13
C LYS A 154 0.29 -2.54 -15.55
N ARG A 155 1.45 -3.07 -15.17
CA ARG A 155 1.85 -4.45 -15.51
C ARG A 155 0.93 -5.49 -14.88
N ARG A 156 0.40 -5.21 -13.68
CA ARG A 156 -0.60 -6.01 -12.98
C ARG A 156 -1.82 -6.23 -13.89
N ARG A 157 -2.42 -5.15 -14.39
CA ARG A 157 -3.59 -5.22 -15.28
C ARG A 157 -3.32 -6.08 -16.51
N GLU A 158 -2.20 -5.82 -17.18
CA GLU A 158 -1.79 -6.60 -18.37
C GLU A 158 -1.66 -8.10 -18.05
N LEU A 159 -1.05 -8.46 -16.92
CA LEU A 159 -0.86 -9.88 -16.55
C LEU A 159 -2.17 -10.58 -16.17
N PHE A 160 -3.09 -9.88 -15.51
CA PHE A 160 -4.41 -10.44 -15.21
C PHE A 160 -5.25 -10.62 -16.49
N ASP A 161 -5.22 -9.66 -17.41
CA ASP A 161 -5.87 -9.77 -18.73
C ASP A 161 -5.29 -10.96 -19.53
N ASP A 162 -3.97 -11.13 -19.54
CA ASP A 162 -3.28 -12.25 -20.18
C ASP A 162 -3.69 -13.59 -19.56
N TYR A 163 -3.78 -13.65 -18.23
CA TYR A 163 -4.16 -14.85 -17.49
C TYR A 163 -5.62 -15.26 -17.74
N GLU A 164 -6.54 -14.29 -17.74
CA GLU A 164 -7.94 -14.55 -18.09
C GLU A 164 -8.07 -15.06 -19.53
N THR A 165 -7.34 -14.44 -20.47
CA THR A 165 -7.30 -14.88 -21.87
C THR A 165 -6.82 -16.33 -21.98
N LEU A 166 -5.77 -16.71 -21.24
CA LEU A 166 -5.29 -18.09 -21.19
C LEU A 166 -6.37 -19.04 -20.66
N ARG A 167 -7.03 -18.71 -19.55
CA ARG A 167 -8.09 -19.55 -18.98
C ARG A 167 -9.26 -19.75 -19.93
N VAL A 168 -9.70 -18.68 -20.60
CA VAL A 168 -10.80 -18.75 -21.58
C VAL A 168 -10.39 -19.61 -22.79
N SER A 169 -9.16 -19.47 -23.26
CA SER A 169 -8.65 -20.27 -24.38
C SER A 169 -8.53 -21.76 -24.03
N ALA A 170 -8.04 -22.09 -22.84
CA ALA A 170 -7.92 -23.46 -22.34
C ALA A 170 -9.31 -24.11 -22.19
N ALA A 171 -10.28 -23.40 -21.62
CA ALA A 171 -11.65 -23.88 -21.44
C ALA A 171 -12.40 -24.13 -22.77
N ARG A 172 -12.01 -23.45 -23.86
CA ARG A 172 -12.58 -23.69 -25.19
C ARG A 172 -11.99 -24.94 -25.84
N SER A 173 -10.69 -25.16 -25.68
CA SER A 173 -10.00 -26.34 -26.20
C SER A 173 -10.50 -27.64 -25.56
N THR A 174 -10.85 -27.62 -24.26
CA THR A 174 -11.38 -28.79 -23.54
C THR A 174 -12.84 -29.15 -23.87
N ARG A 175 -13.62 -28.25 -24.49
CA ARG A 175 -15.01 -28.53 -24.92
C ARG A 175 -15.14 -29.10 -26.34
N HIS A 176 -14.06 -29.09 -27.11
CA HIS A 176 -14.05 -29.51 -28.51
C HIS A 176 -13.14 -30.72 -28.78
N GLY A 177 -12.61 -31.36 -27.73
CA GLY A 177 -11.95 -32.67 -27.78
C GLY A 177 -12.80 -33.71 -27.07
#